data_AF-A0A9E7DJ63-F1
#
_entry.id   AF-A0A9E7DJ63-F1
#
_cell.length_a   1.000
_cell.length_b   1.000
_cell.length_c   1.000
_cell.angle_alpha   90.00
_cell.angle_beta   90.00
_cell.angle_gamma   90.00
#
_symmetry.space_group_name_H-M   'P 1'
#
loop_
_entity.id
_entity.type
_entity.pdbx_description
1 polymer ?
#
loop_
_entity_poly.entity_id
_entity_poly.type
_entity_poly.pdbx_seq_one_letter_code
_entity_poly.pdbx_strand_id
1 'polypeptide(L)'
;MSIIRINTYDDHRFSQEALKQHGCYIADGDVPIEIKIISQSEAIIIGDETYFDEVIDEFRFNAEHITKFYDDSGKTVKKFKDLELFKLDIDNIQPIQFFVDRDKLEAVKTFVTREEDVIIPVAMHDDIYVSLDGHTRLYLAYTLGFKHVYAYFSEDFDGFDFFFDEARKRNIYTAKDLILLEHEEYIEKWDKFCDEYYMNRE
;
A
#
# COMPACT_ATOMS: atom_id res chain seq x y z
N MET A 1 11.96 18.29 10.17
CA MET A 1 12.17 16.84 10.35
C MET A 1 12.07 16.20 8.97
N SER A 2 12.98 15.30 8.63
CA SER A 2 12.99 14.56 7.37
C SER A 2 12.66 13.10 7.66
N ILE A 3 11.62 12.56 7.03
CA ILE A 3 11.24 11.14 7.12
C ILE A 3 11.39 10.54 5.73
N ILE A 4 12.20 9.49 5.61
CA ILE A 4 12.44 8.79 4.34
C ILE A 4 11.96 7.36 4.50
N ARG A 5 10.98 6.95 3.71
CA ARG A 5 10.53 5.56 3.64
C ARG A 5 11.57 4.68 2.93
N ILE A 6 11.80 3.50 3.46
CA ILE A 6 12.67 2.49 2.86
C ILE A 6 11.82 1.53 2.01
N ASN A 7 12.12 1.50 0.72
CA ASN A 7 11.40 0.68 -0.28
C ASN A 7 12.16 -0.59 -0.68
N THR A 8 13.37 -0.82 -0.17
CA THR A 8 14.14 -2.06 -0.40
C THR A 8 13.79 -3.12 0.63
N TYR A 9 14.14 -4.38 0.36
CA TYR A 9 13.82 -5.53 1.23
C TYR A 9 15.04 -6.12 1.95
N ASP A 10 16.23 -5.55 1.73
CA ASP A 10 17.52 -6.07 2.18
C ASP A 10 18.26 -5.16 3.18
N ASP A 11 17.58 -4.12 3.70
CA ASP A 11 18.19 -3.18 4.66
C ASP A 11 18.34 -3.81 6.06
N HIS A 12 19.59 -4.08 6.45
CA HIS A 12 19.92 -4.72 7.72
C HIS A 12 19.59 -3.92 8.98
N ARG A 13 19.21 -2.64 8.86
CA ARG A 13 18.79 -1.82 10.00
C ARG A 13 17.41 -2.22 10.52
N PHE A 14 16.63 -2.92 9.71
CA PHE A 14 15.22 -3.22 9.99
C PHE A 14 14.94 -4.72 10.05
N SER A 15 13.83 -5.06 10.70
CA SER A 15 13.30 -6.42 10.64
C SER A 15 12.78 -6.74 9.24
N GLN A 16 12.96 -8.00 8.83
CA GLN A 16 12.44 -8.50 7.55
C GLN A 16 10.91 -8.44 7.48
N GLU A 17 10.23 -8.52 8.62
CA GLU A 17 8.78 -8.39 8.70
C GLU A 17 8.33 -6.96 8.34
N ALA A 18 8.93 -5.94 8.95
CA ALA A 18 8.58 -4.54 8.67
C ALA A 18 8.95 -4.13 7.24
N LEU A 19 10.09 -4.59 6.71
CA LEU A 19 10.50 -4.31 5.34
C LEU A 19 9.47 -4.83 4.32
N LYS A 20 9.01 -6.06 4.50
CA LYS A 20 8.03 -6.67 3.58
C LYS A 20 6.67 -6.00 3.65
N GLN A 21 6.31 -5.42 4.79
CA GLN A 21 5.10 -4.62 4.96
C GLN A 21 5.28 -3.14 4.56
N HIS A 22 6.44 -2.75 4.04
CA HIS A 22 6.82 -1.36 3.74
C HIS A 22 6.64 -0.40 4.93
N GLY A 23 6.93 -0.89 6.14
CA GLY A 23 6.81 -0.15 7.38
C GLY A 23 8.11 0.46 7.90
N CYS A 24 9.16 0.57 7.09
CA CYS A 24 10.49 1.02 7.53
C CYS A 24 10.79 2.46 7.10
N TYR A 25 11.33 3.25 8.03
CA TYR A 25 11.61 4.67 7.84
C TYR A 25 12.95 5.07 8.46
N ILE A 26 13.63 6.04 7.84
CA ILE A 26 14.80 6.73 8.38
C ILE A 26 14.43 8.18 8.66
N ALA A 27 14.53 8.56 9.93
CA ALA A 27 14.31 9.92 10.39
C ALA A 27 15.65 10.68 10.52
N ASP A 28 15.65 11.93 10.07
CA ASP A 28 16.78 12.88 10.12
C ASP A 28 18.13 12.31 9.63
N GLY A 29 18.07 11.34 8.71
CA GLY A 29 19.20 10.80 7.96
C GLY A 29 19.77 9.47 8.48
N ASP A 30 19.58 9.13 9.76
CA ASP A 30 20.19 7.94 10.35
C ASP A 30 19.37 7.21 11.43
N VAL A 31 18.24 7.75 11.89
CA VAL A 31 17.44 7.13 12.95
C VAL A 31 16.41 6.14 12.37
N PRO A 32 16.54 4.82 12.61
CA PRO A 32 15.59 3.84 12.08
C PRO A 32 14.33 3.77 12.95
N ILE A 33 13.17 3.83 12.29
CA ILE A 33 11.85 3.59 12.87
C ILE A 33 11.15 2.52 12.03
N GLU A 34 10.59 1.49 12.67
CA GLU A 34 9.79 0.47 11.97
C GLU A 34 8.37 0.36 12.52
N ILE A 35 7.42 0.13 11.61
CA ILE A 35 6.02 -0.15 11.88
C ILE A 35 5.72 -1.57 11.40
N LYS A 36 5.05 -2.36 12.24
CA LYS A 36 4.56 -3.71 11.94
C LYS A 36 3.06 -3.75 12.08
N ILE A 37 2.37 -4.05 11.01
CA ILE A 37 0.93 -4.30 11.00
C ILE A 37 0.69 -5.64 11.71
N ILE A 38 -0.11 -5.61 12.78
CA ILE A 38 -0.44 -6.79 13.59
C ILE A 38 -1.91 -7.21 13.45
N SER A 39 -2.76 -6.34 12.90
CA SER A 39 -4.16 -6.66 12.58
C SER A 39 -4.68 -5.72 11.49
N GLN A 40 -5.95 -5.86 11.12
CA GLN A 40 -6.60 -5.03 10.11
C GLN A 40 -6.64 -3.52 10.44
N SER A 41 -6.40 -3.13 11.70
CA SER A 41 -6.47 -1.72 12.11
C SER A 41 -5.38 -1.31 13.09
N GLU A 42 -4.44 -2.21 13.39
CA GLU A 42 -3.47 -2.03 14.45
C GLU A 42 -2.05 -2.31 13.99
N ALA A 43 -1.12 -1.50 14.48
CA ALA A 43 0.30 -1.69 14.25
C ALA A 43 1.13 -1.43 15.52
N ILE A 44 2.31 -2.02 15.56
CA ILE A 44 3.36 -1.73 16.54
C ILE A 44 4.38 -0.82 15.88
N ILE A 45 4.78 0.25 16.55
CA ILE A 45 5.88 1.13 16.13
C ILE A 45 7.07 0.95 17.09
N ILE A 46 8.28 0.86 16.52
CA ILE A 46 9.52 0.61 17.25
C ILE A 46 10.58 1.60 16.79
N GLY A 47 11.25 2.28 17.72
CA GLY A 47 12.27 3.27 17.43
C GLY A 47 12.32 4.37 18.48
N ASP A 48 12.89 5.52 18.10
CA ASP A 48 12.89 6.74 18.94
C ASP A 48 11.51 7.42 18.89
N GLU A 49 10.88 7.54 20.07
CA GLU A 49 9.54 8.11 20.25
C GLU A 49 9.40 9.53 19.70
N THR A 50 10.50 10.28 19.60
CA THR A 50 10.53 11.66 19.09
C THR A 50 10.02 11.79 17.66
N TYR A 51 10.07 10.70 16.88
CA TYR A 51 9.67 10.67 15.46
C TYR A 51 8.36 9.93 15.20
N PHE A 52 7.71 9.41 16.25
CA PHE A 52 6.54 8.54 16.06
C PHE A 52 5.38 9.26 15.39
N ASP A 53 5.12 10.51 15.73
CA ASP A 53 3.98 11.22 15.16
C ASP A 53 4.13 11.41 13.65
N GLU A 54 5.29 11.87 13.18
CA GLU A 54 5.58 12.10 11.77
C GLU A 54 5.67 10.77 11.01
N VAL A 55 6.32 9.74 11.55
CA VAL A 55 6.39 8.43 10.89
C VAL A 55 5.01 7.76 10.79
N ILE A 56 4.16 7.90 11.81
CA ILE A 56 2.79 7.38 11.75
C ILE A 56 1.97 8.12 10.68
N ASP A 57 2.11 9.44 10.57
CA ASP A 57 1.38 10.22 9.58
C ASP A 57 1.83 9.86 8.15
N GLU A 58 3.14 9.73 7.91
CA GLU A 58 3.71 9.24 6.64
C GLU A 58 3.26 7.80 6.31
N PHE A 59 3.24 6.90 7.30
CA PHE A 59 2.79 5.53 7.10
C PHE A 59 1.30 5.44 6.75
N ARG A 60 0.48 6.24 7.42
CA ARG A 60 -0.97 6.24 7.19
C ARG A 60 -1.37 6.80 5.85
N PHE A 61 -0.51 7.57 5.17
CA PHE A 61 -0.75 7.97 3.78
C PHE A 61 -1.02 6.77 2.86
N ASN A 62 -0.38 5.61 3.10
CA ASN A 62 -0.62 4.38 2.32
C ASN A 62 -1.47 3.33 3.05
N ALA A 63 -1.77 3.54 4.34
CA ALA A 63 -2.36 2.55 5.22
C ALA A 63 -3.37 3.15 6.18
N GLU A 64 -4.29 3.98 5.67
CA GLU A 64 -5.23 4.77 6.47
C GLU A 64 -6.09 3.92 7.44
N HIS A 65 -6.43 2.70 7.03
CA HIS A 65 -7.11 1.67 7.83
C HIS A 65 -6.42 1.31 9.15
N ILE A 66 -5.11 1.54 9.27
CA ILE A 66 -4.39 1.39 10.54
C ILE A 66 -4.66 2.62 11.40
N THR A 67 -5.44 2.42 12.46
CA THR A 67 -5.99 3.50 13.30
C THR A 67 -5.47 3.45 14.73
N LYS A 68 -4.79 2.38 15.15
CA LYS A 68 -4.23 2.24 16.49
C LYS A 68 -2.77 1.82 16.42
N PHE A 69 -1.93 2.60 17.08
CA PHE A 69 -0.50 2.37 17.16
C PHE A 69 -0.10 2.13 18.61
N TYR A 70 0.71 1.09 18.82
CA TYR A 70 1.27 0.73 20.11
C TYR A 70 2.79 0.72 20.04
N ASP A 71 3.46 1.00 21.15
CA ASP A 71 4.90 0.74 21.27
C ASP A 71 5.16 -0.75 21.54
N ASP A 72 6.43 -1.14 21.60
CA ASP A 72 6.86 -2.52 21.85
C ASP A 72 6.48 -3.07 23.25
N SER A 73 6.13 -2.19 24.18
CA SER A 73 5.60 -2.53 25.51
C SER A 73 4.07 -2.74 25.51
N GLY A 74 3.41 -2.45 24.38
CA GLY A 74 1.95 -2.52 24.22
C GLY A 74 1.20 -1.28 24.71
N LYS A 75 1.90 -0.19 25.04
CA LYS A 75 1.27 1.08 25.40
C LYS A 75 0.81 1.79 24.13
N THR A 76 -0.38 2.38 24.19
CA THR A 76 -0.91 3.18 23.07
C THR A 76 -0.03 4.41 22.82
N VAL A 77 0.43 4.54 21.58
CA VAL A 77 1.16 5.71 21.05
C VAL A 77 0.17 6.71 20.44
N LYS A 78 -0.62 6.26 19.45
CA LYS A 78 -1.54 7.13 18.70
C LYS A 78 -2.83 6.38 18.34
N LYS A 79 -3.96 7.10 18.35
CA LYS A 79 -5.27 6.58 17.95
C LYS A 79 -5.99 7.57 17.05
N PHE A 80 -6.56 7.04 15.97
CA PHE A 80 -7.38 7.75 15.01
C PHE A 80 -8.83 7.30 15.14
N LYS A 81 -9.73 7.98 14.40
CA LYS A 81 -11.10 7.51 14.27
C LYS A 81 -11.08 6.14 13.59
N ASP A 82 -11.81 5.18 14.15
CA ASP A 82 -12.01 3.87 13.52
C ASP A 82 -12.59 4.07 12.11
N LEU A 83 -12.11 3.27 11.18
CA LEU A 83 -12.47 3.33 9.77
C LEU A 83 -13.23 2.06 9.40
N GLU A 84 -14.37 2.22 8.75
CA GLU A 84 -15.26 1.09 8.42
C GLU A 84 -14.73 0.32 7.21
N LEU A 85 -14.40 -0.94 7.43
CA LEU A 85 -14.03 -1.87 6.37
C LEU A 85 -15.27 -2.60 5.87
N PHE A 86 -15.38 -2.74 4.56
CA PHE A 86 -16.43 -3.54 3.93
C PHE A 86 -15.84 -4.60 3.01
N LYS A 87 -16.56 -5.71 2.87
CA LYS A 87 -16.16 -6.83 2.01
C LYS A 87 -16.58 -6.54 0.57
N LEU A 88 -15.65 -6.67 -0.38
CA LEU A 88 -15.85 -6.31 -1.78
C LEU A 88 -15.44 -7.49 -2.68
N ASP A 89 -16.30 -7.85 -3.63
CA ASP A 89 -15.99 -8.85 -4.65
C ASP A 89 -14.84 -8.35 -5.53
N ILE A 90 -13.80 -9.16 -5.67
CA ILE A 90 -12.59 -8.80 -6.41
C ILE A 90 -12.86 -8.48 -7.88
N ASP A 91 -13.88 -9.11 -8.48
CA ASP A 91 -14.25 -8.90 -9.88
C ASP A 91 -14.95 -7.55 -10.12
N ASN A 92 -15.35 -6.85 -9.05
CA ASN A 92 -16.00 -5.52 -9.11
C ASN A 92 -15.03 -4.35 -8.87
N ILE A 93 -13.71 -4.61 -8.87
CA ILE A 93 -12.67 -3.63 -8.52
C ILE A 93 -11.81 -3.34 -9.73
N GLN A 94 -11.79 -2.08 -10.18
CA GLN A 94 -10.87 -1.62 -11.21
C GLN A 94 -9.58 -1.04 -10.59
N PRO A 95 -8.40 -1.56 -10.91
CA PRO A 95 -7.14 -0.94 -10.49
C PRO A 95 -6.76 0.24 -11.40
N ILE A 96 -6.10 1.25 -10.84
CA ILE A 96 -5.52 2.38 -11.61
C ILE A 96 -4.07 2.13 -12.05
N GLN A 97 -3.44 1.08 -11.52
CA GLN A 97 -2.10 0.61 -11.90
C GLN A 97 -2.18 -0.47 -12.97
N PHE A 98 -1.13 -0.61 -13.79
CA PHE A 98 -1.13 -1.57 -14.92
C PHE A 98 -0.20 -2.77 -14.68
N PHE A 99 0.91 -2.53 -14.00
CA PHE A 99 1.98 -3.49 -13.81
C PHE A 99 2.10 -3.92 -12.36
N VAL A 100 2.61 -5.10 -12.09
CA VAL A 100 2.93 -5.58 -10.73
C VAL A 100 4.39 -5.97 -10.70
N ASP A 101 5.10 -5.49 -9.68
CA ASP A 101 6.49 -5.82 -9.43
C ASP A 101 6.62 -7.22 -8.80
N ARG A 102 7.49 -8.08 -9.34
CA ARG A 102 7.71 -9.44 -8.81
C ARG A 102 8.30 -9.44 -7.40
N ASP A 103 9.27 -8.59 -7.09
CA ASP A 103 9.90 -8.56 -5.78
C ASP A 103 8.90 -8.12 -4.71
N LYS A 104 8.07 -7.11 -5.03
CA LYS A 104 6.94 -6.70 -4.19
C LYS A 104 5.93 -7.82 -4.03
N LEU A 105 5.64 -8.58 -5.07
CA LEU A 105 4.75 -9.73 -4.99
C LEU A 105 5.31 -10.81 -4.04
N GLU A 106 6.60 -11.13 -4.12
CA GLU A 106 7.24 -12.08 -3.21
C GLU A 106 7.26 -11.60 -1.76
N ALA A 107 7.45 -10.30 -1.52
CA ALA A 107 7.34 -9.70 -0.19
C ALA A 107 5.91 -9.85 0.37
N VAL A 108 4.89 -9.52 -0.42
CA VAL A 108 3.48 -9.59 0.00
C VAL A 108 3.03 -11.02 0.30
N LYS A 109 3.53 -12.01 -0.44
CA LYS A 109 3.23 -13.44 -0.21
C LYS A 109 3.61 -13.93 1.19
N THR A 110 4.51 -13.25 1.90
CA THR A 110 4.94 -13.71 3.22
C THR A 110 3.93 -13.40 4.32
N PHE A 111 2.95 -12.52 4.08
CA PHE A 111 1.97 -12.13 5.08
C PHE A 111 0.52 -12.14 4.59
N VAL A 112 0.26 -12.24 3.29
CA VAL A 112 -1.10 -12.43 2.75
C VAL A 112 -1.42 -13.92 2.66
N THR A 113 -2.31 -14.39 3.54
CA THR A 113 -2.70 -15.80 3.67
C THR A 113 -4.21 -16.04 3.55
N ARG A 114 -5.02 -14.99 3.72
CA ARG A 114 -6.49 -15.01 3.67
C ARG A 114 -7.05 -13.68 3.18
N GLU A 115 -8.35 -13.64 2.89
CA GLU A 115 -9.05 -12.44 2.38
C GLU A 115 -8.89 -11.24 3.32
N GLU A 116 -8.88 -11.46 4.64
CA GLU A 116 -8.75 -10.43 5.68
C GLU A 116 -7.41 -9.68 5.65
N ASP A 117 -6.38 -10.27 5.06
CA ASP A 117 -5.04 -9.69 4.98
C ASP A 117 -4.94 -8.70 3.78
N VAL A 118 -5.98 -8.63 2.93
CA VAL A 118 -6.03 -7.77 1.74
C VAL A 118 -7.01 -6.64 2.00
N ILE A 119 -6.47 -5.48 2.38
CA ILE A 119 -7.22 -4.25 2.65
C ILE A 119 -6.73 -3.17 1.70
N ILE A 120 -7.64 -2.61 0.90
CA ILE A 120 -7.32 -1.59 -0.12
C ILE A 120 -8.15 -0.31 0.03
N PRO A 121 -7.55 0.87 -0.18
CA PRO A 121 -8.32 2.09 -0.36
C PRO A 121 -9.03 2.08 -1.72
N VAL A 122 -10.29 2.52 -1.73
CA VAL A 122 -11.07 2.66 -2.95
C VAL A 122 -11.74 4.03 -3.05
N ALA A 123 -11.94 4.50 -4.27
CA ALA A 123 -12.87 5.57 -4.62
C ALA A 123 -14.01 5.01 -5.48
N MET A 124 -15.07 5.81 -5.67
CA MET A 124 -16.17 5.48 -6.58
C MET A 124 -16.06 6.36 -7.82
N HIS A 125 -16.07 5.77 -9.01
CA HIS A 125 -16.10 6.48 -10.30
C HIS A 125 -17.10 5.80 -11.21
N ASP A 126 -18.11 6.53 -11.68
CA ASP A 126 -19.19 5.99 -12.54
C ASP A 126 -19.78 4.66 -12.04
N ASP A 127 -20.11 4.60 -10.74
CA ASP A 127 -20.62 3.40 -10.04
C ASP A 127 -19.67 2.18 -10.01
N ILE A 128 -18.38 2.40 -10.31
CA ILE A 128 -17.31 1.39 -10.25
C ILE A 128 -16.44 1.67 -9.02
N TYR A 129 -16.13 0.61 -8.26
CA TYR A 129 -15.10 0.69 -7.22
C TYR A 129 -13.72 0.69 -7.86
N VAL A 130 -12.93 1.72 -7.54
CA VAL A 130 -11.61 1.92 -8.10
C VAL A 130 -10.56 1.80 -7.00
N SER A 131 -9.64 0.84 -7.13
CA SER A 131 -8.53 0.66 -6.19
C SER A 131 -7.47 1.75 -6.39
N LEU A 132 -7.28 2.56 -5.36
CA LEU A 132 -6.34 3.68 -5.36
C LEU A 132 -4.89 3.23 -5.07
N ASP A 133 -4.73 2.19 -4.26
CA ASP A 133 -3.45 1.58 -3.90
C ASP A 133 -3.70 0.10 -3.52
N GLY A 134 -2.63 -0.65 -3.27
CA GLY A 134 -2.67 -2.06 -2.87
C GLY A 134 -2.75 -3.03 -4.05
N HIS A 135 -2.46 -2.60 -5.27
CA HIS A 135 -2.60 -3.40 -6.50
C HIS A 135 -1.82 -4.72 -6.47
N THR A 136 -0.63 -4.77 -5.86
CA THR A 136 0.12 -6.04 -5.70
C THR A 136 -0.61 -7.03 -4.79
N ARG A 137 -1.22 -6.56 -3.69
CA ARG A 137 -2.02 -7.40 -2.79
C ARG A 137 -3.29 -7.88 -3.48
N LEU A 138 -3.92 -7.00 -4.26
CA LEU A 138 -5.10 -7.31 -5.06
C LEU A 138 -4.79 -8.35 -6.15
N TYR A 139 -3.67 -8.21 -6.87
CA TYR A 139 -3.19 -9.21 -7.83
C TYR A 139 -2.93 -10.56 -7.15
N LEU A 140 -2.25 -10.55 -5.99
CA LEU A 140 -2.01 -11.79 -5.25
C LEU A 140 -3.32 -12.46 -4.83
N ALA A 141 -4.29 -11.71 -4.30
CA ALA A 141 -5.61 -12.21 -3.94
C ALA A 141 -6.29 -12.95 -5.10
N TYR A 142 -6.27 -12.35 -6.29
CA TYR A 142 -6.75 -13.00 -7.51
C TYR A 142 -6.01 -14.32 -7.79
N THR A 143 -4.68 -14.32 -7.76
CA THR A 143 -3.89 -15.54 -8.04
C THR A 143 -4.08 -16.66 -7.00
N LEU A 144 -4.42 -16.30 -5.76
CA LEU A 144 -4.77 -17.25 -4.70
C LEU A 144 -6.23 -17.74 -4.80
N GLY A 145 -7.02 -17.20 -5.72
CA GLY A 145 -8.42 -17.57 -5.93
C GLY A 145 -9.38 -17.00 -4.89
N PHE A 146 -8.98 -15.95 -4.17
CA PHE A 146 -9.88 -15.24 -3.25
C PHE A 146 -11.06 -14.66 -4.02
N LYS A 147 -12.22 -14.65 -3.37
CA LYS A 147 -13.44 -14.10 -3.96
C LYS A 147 -13.66 -12.66 -3.55
N HIS A 148 -13.12 -12.30 -2.40
CA HIS A 148 -13.30 -10.97 -1.86
C HIS A 148 -12.00 -10.45 -1.25
N VAL A 149 -11.99 -9.14 -1.11
CA VAL A 149 -11.03 -8.39 -0.32
C VAL A 149 -11.80 -7.48 0.64
N TYR A 150 -11.08 -6.84 1.56
CA TYR A 150 -11.64 -5.76 2.36
C TYR A 150 -11.24 -4.42 1.75
N ALA A 151 -12.14 -3.45 1.84
CA ALA A 151 -11.93 -2.13 1.27
C ALA A 151 -12.44 -1.05 2.23
N TYR A 152 -11.95 0.17 1.99
CA TYR A 152 -12.46 1.37 2.63
C TYR A 152 -12.47 2.53 1.65
N PHE A 153 -13.39 3.46 1.82
CA PHE A 153 -13.38 4.69 1.05
C PHE A 153 -12.27 5.61 1.53
N SER A 154 -11.47 6.10 0.58
CA SER A 154 -10.47 7.14 0.81
C SER A 154 -10.67 8.28 -0.18
N GLU A 155 -10.10 9.45 0.11
CA GLU A 155 -10.13 10.57 -0.81
C GLU A 155 -9.35 10.21 -2.08
N ASP A 156 -9.87 10.59 -3.25
CA ASP A 156 -9.12 10.49 -4.48
C ASP A 156 -8.00 11.54 -4.53
N PHE A 157 -7.21 11.51 -5.60
CA PHE A 157 -6.06 12.39 -5.75
C PHE A 157 -6.06 13.05 -7.12
N ASP A 158 -5.30 14.13 -7.22
CA ASP A 158 -5.13 14.85 -8.47
C ASP A 158 -4.45 13.95 -9.53
N GLY A 159 -5.21 13.58 -10.56
CA GLY A 159 -4.78 12.64 -11.59
C GLY A 159 -5.49 11.30 -11.57
N PHE A 160 -6.37 11.07 -10.59
CA PHE A 160 -7.23 9.89 -10.51
C PHE A 160 -7.90 9.53 -11.85
N ASP A 161 -8.62 10.48 -12.48
CA ASP A 161 -9.31 10.24 -13.76
C ASP A 161 -8.34 9.84 -14.87
N PHE A 162 -7.14 10.42 -14.90
CA PHE A 162 -6.12 10.08 -15.89
C PHE A 162 -5.67 8.62 -15.72
N PHE A 163 -5.28 8.20 -14.52
CA PHE A 163 -4.83 6.83 -14.29
C PHE A 163 -5.96 5.82 -14.50
N PHE A 164 -7.20 6.16 -14.10
CA PHE A 164 -8.39 5.37 -14.36
C PHE A 164 -8.59 5.13 -15.87
N ASP A 165 -8.55 6.18 -16.68
CA ASP A 165 -8.71 6.08 -18.14
C ASP A 165 -7.55 5.36 -18.81
N GLU A 166 -6.32 5.63 -18.38
CA GLU A 166 -5.12 5.00 -18.94
C GLU A 166 -5.07 3.49 -18.66
N ALA A 167 -5.58 3.04 -17.51
CA ALA A 167 -5.77 1.62 -17.20
C ALA A 167 -6.70 0.96 -18.22
N ARG A 168 -7.86 1.58 -18.46
CA ARG A 168 -8.88 1.06 -19.38
C ARG A 168 -8.38 1.05 -20.83
N LYS A 169 -7.66 2.08 -21.27
CA LYS A 169 -7.01 2.11 -22.60
C LYS A 169 -6.03 0.95 -22.80
N ARG A 170 -5.41 0.46 -21.72
CA ARG A 170 -4.52 -0.71 -21.71
C ARG A 170 -5.26 -2.03 -21.47
N ASN A 171 -6.59 -2.02 -21.44
CA ASN A 171 -7.46 -3.16 -21.14
C ASN A 171 -7.31 -3.70 -19.71
N ILE A 172 -6.95 -2.84 -18.76
CA ILE A 172 -6.91 -3.17 -17.34
C ILE A 172 -8.26 -2.79 -16.73
N TYR A 173 -9.09 -3.79 -16.44
CA TYR A 173 -10.43 -3.59 -15.86
C TYR A 173 -10.57 -4.20 -14.47
N THR A 174 -9.78 -5.23 -14.17
CA THR A 174 -9.83 -5.98 -12.92
C THR A 174 -8.44 -6.47 -12.53
N ALA A 175 -8.31 -7.02 -11.33
CA ALA A 175 -7.05 -7.56 -10.80
C ALA A 175 -6.37 -8.59 -11.73
N LYS A 176 -7.16 -9.36 -12.50
CA LYS A 176 -6.64 -10.40 -13.41
C LYS A 176 -5.92 -9.83 -14.64
N ASP A 177 -6.19 -8.57 -14.97
CA ASP A 177 -5.68 -7.93 -16.18
C ASP A 177 -4.30 -7.29 -15.92
N LEU A 178 -3.91 -7.14 -14.64
CA LEU A 178 -2.60 -6.64 -14.22
C LEU A 178 -1.47 -7.53 -14.75
N ILE A 179 -0.39 -6.88 -15.18
CA ILE A 179 0.74 -7.55 -15.83
C ILE A 179 1.91 -7.64 -14.85
N LEU A 180 2.32 -8.87 -14.50
CA LEU A 180 3.49 -9.12 -13.66
C LEU A 180 4.79 -8.90 -14.45
N LEU A 181 5.69 -8.08 -13.90
CA LEU A 181 7.00 -7.74 -14.47
C LEU A 181 8.13 -8.10 -13.50
N GLU A 182 9.33 -8.33 -14.05
CA GLU A 182 10.56 -8.31 -13.25
C GLU A 182 10.85 -6.88 -12.76
N HIS A 183 11.61 -6.74 -11.68
CA HIS A 183 11.81 -5.46 -11.00
C HIS A 183 12.36 -4.35 -11.92
N GLU A 184 13.37 -4.66 -12.72
CA GLU A 184 13.96 -3.68 -13.63
C GLU A 184 12.96 -3.20 -14.69
N GLU A 185 12.14 -4.10 -15.21
CA GLU A 185 11.11 -3.76 -16.20
C GLU A 185 9.96 -2.98 -15.57
N TYR A 186 9.62 -3.26 -14.31
CA TYR A 186 8.64 -2.48 -13.54
C TYR A 186 9.11 -1.03 -13.37
N ILE A 187 10.35 -0.81 -12.96
CA ILE A 187 10.92 0.54 -12.85
C ILE A 187 10.83 1.27 -14.20
N GLU A 188 11.20 0.59 -15.29
CA GLU A 188 11.19 1.21 -16.61
C GLU A 188 9.79 1.53 -17.15
N LYS A 189 8.79 0.71 -16.84
CA LYS A 189 7.45 0.82 -17.43
C LYS A 189 6.42 1.50 -16.54
N TRP A 190 6.56 1.37 -15.22
CA TRP A 190 5.63 1.93 -14.25
C TRP A 190 6.19 3.17 -13.60
N ASP A 191 7.34 3.08 -12.93
CA ASP A 191 7.88 4.21 -12.17
C ASP A 191 8.18 5.39 -13.09
N LYS A 192 8.85 5.15 -14.23
CA LYS A 192 9.06 6.21 -15.25
C LYS A 192 7.77 6.76 -15.82
N PHE A 193 6.72 5.95 -16.01
CA PHE A 193 5.43 6.42 -16.51
C PHE A 193 4.76 7.36 -15.50
N CYS A 194 4.83 7.02 -14.21
CA CYS A 194 4.36 7.87 -13.12
C CYS A 194 5.18 9.17 -13.03
N ASP A 195 6.51 9.08 -13.09
CA ASP A 195 7.40 10.25 -13.06
C ASP A 195 7.12 11.19 -14.24
N GLU A 196 7.01 10.66 -15.46
CA GLU A 196 6.66 11.45 -16.65
C GLU A 196 5.29 12.14 -16.52
N TYR A 197 4.32 11.47 -15.89
CA TYR A 197 3.03 12.10 -15.62
C TYR A 197 3.16 13.31 -14.69
N TYR A 198 3.82 13.15 -13.54
CA TYR A 198 3.95 14.23 -12.57
C TYR A 198 4.88 15.36 -13.04
N MET A 199 5.97 15.05 -13.75
CA MET A 199 6.88 16.06 -14.31
C MET A 199 6.22 16.94 -15.39
N ASN A 200 5.25 16.42 -16.13
CA ASN A 200 4.54 17.19 -17.16
C ASN A 200 3.39 18.06 -16.61
N ARG A 201 3.16 18.04 -15.29
CA ARG A 201 2.13 18.84 -14.61
C ARG A 201 2.67 20.04 -13.83
N GLU A 202 3.99 20.12 -13.63
CA GLU A 202 4.70 21.30 -13.10
C GLU A 202 4.99 22.35 -14.19
#